data_AF-A0A7Y2UAN2-F1
#
_entry.id   AF-A0A7Y2UAN2-F1
#
_cell.length_a   1.000
_cell.length_b   1.000
_cell.length_c   1.000
_cell.angle_alpha   90.00
_cell.angle_beta   90.00
_cell.angle_gamma   90.00
#
_symmetry.space_group_name_H-M   'P 1'
#
loop_
_entity.id
_entity.type
_entity.pdbx_description
1 polymer ?
#
loop_
_entity_poly.entity_id
_entity_poly.type
_entity_poly.pdbx_seq_one_letter_code
_entity_poly.pdbx_strand_id
1 'polypeptide(L)'
;MNKLQIAVAAGLLTLIPAVAMSAGNAAEGKSKSAVCHACHGPTGQSVQPIYPNLGGQYQDYLAKTLREYRNGTRQNAIMAGFAANLSDDDIDDISAWYASQQGLTEIKDK
;
A
#
# COMPACT_ATOMS: atom_id res chain seq x y z
N MET A 1 -61.27 25.61 -0.20
CA MET A 1 -61.18 24.23 -0.72
C MET A 1 -59.80 24.02 -1.33
N ASN A 2 -59.04 23.19 -0.61
CA ASN A 2 -57.68 22.67 -0.78
C ASN A 2 -57.08 22.67 -2.21
N LYS A 3 -55.94 23.36 -2.39
CA LYS A 3 -54.92 22.97 -3.39
C LYS A 3 -53.56 23.00 -2.70
N LEU A 4 -53.24 21.89 -2.05
CA LEU A 4 -51.94 21.63 -1.43
C LEU A 4 -50.90 21.55 -2.54
N GLN A 5 -50.01 22.53 -2.62
CA GLN A 5 -48.87 22.51 -3.52
C GLN A 5 -47.78 21.61 -2.93
N ILE A 6 -47.60 20.43 -3.51
CA ILE A 6 -46.47 19.56 -3.20
C ILE A 6 -45.31 20.04 -4.06
N ALA A 7 -44.42 20.84 -3.47
CA ALA A 7 -43.13 21.15 -4.07
C ALA A 7 -42.26 19.90 -3.99
N VAL A 8 -42.12 19.18 -5.11
CA VAL A 8 -41.10 18.15 -5.27
C VAL A 8 -39.78 18.88 -5.44
N ALA A 9 -39.06 19.08 -4.32
CA ALA A 9 -37.67 19.50 -4.37
C ALA A 9 -36.87 18.34 -4.98
N ALA A 10 -36.62 18.42 -6.29
CA ALA A 10 -35.68 17.55 -6.98
C ALA A 10 -34.29 17.84 -6.41
N GLY A 11 -33.91 17.07 -5.38
CA GLY A 11 -32.57 17.09 -4.83
C GLY A 11 -31.59 16.67 -5.91
N LEU A 12 -30.83 17.65 -6.43
CA LEU A 12 -29.74 17.41 -7.36
C LEU A 12 -28.66 16.62 -6.60
N LEU A 13 -28.67 15.30 -6.77
CA LEU A 13 -27.66 14.39 -6.23
C LEU A 13 -26.34 14.73 -6.91
N THR A 14 -25.54 15.59 -6.30
CA THR A 14 -24.20 15.91 -6.77
C THR A 14 -23.36 14.65 -6.66
N LEU A 15 -23.00 14.08 -7.81
CA LEU A 15 -21.98 13.04 -7.91
C LEU A 15 -20.66 13.65 -7.41
N ILE A 16 -20.32 13.40 -6.16
CA ILE A 16 -18.96 13.61 -5.68
C ILE A 16 -18.10 12.60 -6.44
N PRO A 17 -17.12 13.02 -7.25
CA PRO A 17 -16.20 12.08 -7.85
C PRO A 17 -15.43 11.42 -6.72
N ALA A 18 -15.61 10.11 -6.55
CA ALA A 18 -14.75 9.33 -5.69
C ALA A 18 -13.33 9.45 -6.24
N VAL A 19 -12.45 10.11 -5.49
CA VAL A 19 -11.02 10.11 -5.80
C VAL A 19 -10.57 8.66 -5.61
N ALA A 20 -10.38 7.95 -6.73
CA ALA A 20 -9.85 6.61 -6.69
C ALA A 20 -8.41 6.68 -6.18
N MET A 21 -8.17 6.24 -4.95
CA MET A 21 -6.80 5.95 -4.50
C MET A 21 -6.24 4.86 -5.40
N SER A 22 -5.09 5.13 -6.02
CA SER A 22 -4.40 4.16 -6.88
C SER A 22 -4.13 2.90 -6.06
N ALA A 23 -4.63 1.76 -6.53
CA ALA A 23 -4.37 0.47 -5.91
C ALA A 23 -2.95 -0.05 -6.21
N GLY A 24 -2.06 0.78 -6.77
CA GLY A 24 -0.72 0.37 -7.20
C GLY A 24 -0.71 -0.58 -8.41
N ASN A 25 0.35 -0.53 -9.19
CA ASN A 25 0.63 -1.42 -10.30
C ASN A 25 1.72 -2.42 -9.89
N ALA A 26 1.33 -3.67 -9.63
CA ALA A 26 2.26 -4.71 -9.20
C ALA A 26 3.38 -5.01 -10.22
N ALA A 27 3.13 -4.80 -11.52
CA ALA A 27 4.16 -5.00 -12.55
C ALA A 27 5.24 -3.92 -12.48
N GLU A 28 4.85 -2.66 -12.27
CA GLU A 28 5.80 -1.57 -12.01
C GLU A 28 6.50 -1.77 -10.66
N GLY A 29 5.75 -2.18 -9.64
CA GLY A 29 6.28 -2.49 -8.31
C GLY A 29 7.36 -3.57 -8.32
N LYS A 30 7.27 -4.56 -9.21
CA LYS A 30 8.32 -5.56 -9.41
C LYS A 30 9.64 -4.92 -9.81
N SER A 31 9.60 -4.00 -10.77
CA SER A 31 10.80 -3.28 -11.24
C SER A 31 11.33 -2.33 -10.18
N LYS A 32 10.45 -1.56 -9.52
CA LYS A 32 10.78 -0.57 -8.49
C LYS A 32 11.33 -1.21 -7.21
N SER A 33 10.93 -2.44 -6.90
CA SER A 33 11.39 -3.17 -5.70
C SER A 33 12.76 -3.81 -5.83
N ALA A 34 13.46 -3.68 -6.97
CA ALA A 34 14.73 -4.38 -7.23
C ALA A 34 15.77 -4.21 -6.11
N VAL A 35 15.89 -3.01 -5.53
CA VAL A 35 16.82 -2.74 -4.42
C VAL A 35 16.38 -3.39 -3.10
N CYS A 36 15.07 -3.57 -2.90
CA CYS A 36 14.49 -4.17 -1.70
C CYS A 36 14.82 -5.67 -1.61
N HIS A 37 15.08 -6.32 -2.75
CA HIS A 37 15.34 -7.76 -2.85
C HIS A 37 16.58 -8.19 -2.06
N ALA A 38 17.56 -7.31 -1.92
CA ALA A 38 18.82 -7.60 -1.23
C ALA A 38 18.63 -8.00 0.24
N CYS A 39 17.59 -7.46 0.90
CA CYS A 39 17.30 -7.77 2.30
C CYS A 39 16.01 -8.60 2.44
N HIS A 40 14.98 -8.31 1.65
CA HIS A 40 13.66 -8.92 1.81
C HIS A 40 13.39 -10.10 0.86
N GLY A 41 14.32 -10.39 -0.04
CA GLY A 41 14.16 -11.40 -1.08
C GLY A 41 13.33 -10.91 -2.28
N PRO A 42 13.47 -11.55 -3.47
CA PRO A 42 12.80 -11.14 -4.70
C PRO A 42 11.27 -11.14 -4.63
N THR A 43 10.72 -12.09 -3.86
CA THR A 43 9.28 -12.27 -3.62
C THR A 43 8.88 -11.91 -2.19
N GLY A 44 9.74 -11.23 -1.44
CA GLY A 44 9.46 -10.83 -0.06
C GLY A 44 9.61 -11.99 0.94
N GLN A 45 10.33 -13.04 0.57
CA GLN A 45 10.71 -14.14 1.46
C GLN A 45 12.22 -14.01 1.75
N SER A 46 12.54 -13.43 2.91
CA SER A 46 13.91 -13.25 3.37
C SER A 46 14.56 -14.60 3.73
N VAL A 47 15.84 -14.73 3.41
CA VAL A 47 16.68 -15.86 3.86
C VAL A 47 17.31 -15.62 5.24
N GLN A 48 17.29 -14.38 5.73
CA GLN A 48 17.83 -14.02 7.06
C GLN A 48 16.69 -13.63 8.01
N PRO A 49 16.61 -14.23 9.21
CA PRO A 49 15.54 -13.95 10.17
C PRO A 49 15.45 -12.48 10.64
N ILE A 50 16.54 -11.72 10.54
CA ILE A 50 16.59 -10.31 10.93
C ILE A 50 15.82 -9.39 9.97
N TYR A 51 15.62 -9.81 8.71
CA TYR A 51 14.84 -9.05 7.75
C TYR A 51 13.42 -9.61 7.65
N PRO A 52 12.39 -8.77 7.83
CA PRO A 52 11.01 -9.24 7.79
C PRO A 52 10.62 -9.71 6.38
N ASN A 53 9.78 -10.74 6.35
CA ASN A 53 9.10 -11.17 5.13
C ASN A 53 8.04 -10.13 4.74
N LEU A 54 8.02 -9.76 3.46
CA LEU A 54 7.07 -8.82 2.87
C LEU A 54 6.03 -9.52 1.99
N GLY A 55 6.35 -10.71 1.47
CA GLY A 55 5.49 -11.43 0.54
C GLY A 55 4.15 -11.77 1.18
N GLY A 56 3.07 -11.49 0.47
CA GLY A 56 1.69 -11.76 0.92
C GLY A 56 1.22 -10.92 2.10
N GLN A 57 1.98 -9.89 2.50
CA GLN A 57 1.54 -8.92 3.49
C GLN A 57 0.45 -8.01 2.89
N TYR A 58 -0.45 -7.49 3.74
CA TYR A 58 -1.47 -6.55 3.29
C TYR A 58 -0.85 -5.29 2.66
N GLN A 59 -1.36 -4.93 1.49
CA GLN A 59 -0.84 -3.82 0.70
C GLN A 59 -0.92 -2.48 1.46
N ASP A 60 -2.03 -2.22 2.12
CA ASP A 60 -2.25 -0.99 2.90
C ASP A 60 -1.28 -0.88 4.08
N TYR A 61 -0.97 -2.00 4.74
CA TYR A 61 0.05 -2.06 5.78
C TYR A 61 1.45 -1.74 5.23
N LEU A 62 1.83 -2.32 4.09
CA LEU A 62 3.11 -2.04 3.45
C LEU A 62 3.23 -0.57 3.04
N ALA A 63 2.20 -0.02 2.41
CA ALA A 63 2.17 1.37 1.96
C ALA A 63 2.26 2.33 3.14
N LYS A 64 1.45 2.10 4.18
CA LYS A 64 1.49 2.85 5.44
C LYS A 64 2.89 2.80 6.05
N THR A 65 3.47 1.60 6.14
CA THR A 65 4.79 1.39 6.75
C THR A 65 5.89 2.16 6.00
N LEU A 66 5.91 2.11 4.67
CA LEU A 66 6.89 2.85 3.86
C LEU A 66 6.72 4.36 4.03
N ARG A 67 5.48 4.86 4.06
CA ARG A 67 5.19 6.28 4.33
C ARG A 67 5.64 6.70 5.73
N GLU A 68 5.48 5.83 6.72
CA GLU A 68 5.92 6.08 8.10
C GLU A 68 7.45 6.07 8.23
N TYR A 69 8.16 5.23 7.48
CA TYR A 69 9.63 5.33 7.41
C TYR A 69 10.07 6.61 6.73
N ARG A 70 9.41 6.99 5.62
CA ARG A 70 9.72 8.22 4.87
C ARG A 70 9.49 9.49 5.69
N ASN A 71 8.42 9.53 6.50
CA ASN A 71 8.07 10.72 7.31
C ASN A 71 8.64 10.68 8.75
N GLY A 72 9.36 9.62 9.12
CA GLY A 72 9.98 9.47 10.45
C GLY A 72 9.03 9.03 11.57
N THR A 73 7.74 8.80 11.30
CA THR A 73 6.78 8.26 12.29
C THR A 73 7.22 6.87 12.77
N ARG A 74 7.76 6.06 11.86
CA ARG A 74 8.39 4.78 12.18
C ARG A 74 9.89 4.91 12.07
N GLN A 75 10.59 4.72 13.18
CA GLN A 75 12.04 4.95 13.23
C GLN A 75 12.84 3.70 12.85
N ASN A 76 13.59 3.81 11.76
CA ASN A 76 14.65 2.88 11.36
C ASN A 76 15.55 3.58 10.33
N ALA A 77 16.82 3.80 10.66
CA ALA A 77 17.72 4.58 9.80
C ALA A 77 17.93 3.96 8.40
N ILE A 78 17.95 2.63 8.32
CA ILE A 78 18.14 1.89 7.06
C ILE A 78 16.91 2.10 6.17
N MET A 79 15.72 1.77 6.68
CA MET A 79 14.48 1.89 5.90
C MET A 79 14.09 3.34 5.62
N ALA A 80 14.43 4.29 6.50
CA ALA A 80 14.25 5.70 6.22
C ALA A 80 15.07 6.14 4.99
N GLY A 81 16.32 5.68 4.86
CA GLY A 81 17.15 5.95 3.69
C GLY A 81 16.56 5.39 2.38
N PHE A 82 16.01 4.17 2.42
CA PHE A 82 15.35 3.58 1.25
C PHE A 82 14.02 4.25 0.92
N ALA A 83 13.23 4.63 1.92
CA ALA A 83 11.92 5.23 1.71
C ALA A 83 11.99 6.72 1.33
N ALA A 84 13.08 7.41 1.64
CA ALA A 84 13.23 8.86 1.47
C ALA A 84 12.91 9.37 0.06
N ASN A 85 13.30 8.61 -0.98
CA ASN A 85 13.17 9.01 -2.38
C ASN A 85 11.99 8.36 -3.10
N LEU A 86 11.18 7.56 -2.41
CA LEU A 86 10.00 6.94 -3.03
C LEU A 86 8.90 7.99 -3.15
N SER A 87 8.31 8.10 -4.35
CA SER A 87 7.05 8.81 -4.53
C SER A 87 5.89 8.02 -3.91
N ASP A 88 4.71 8.64 -3.83
CA ASP A 88 3.50 7.94 -3.37
C ASP A 88 3.13 6.79 -4.31
N ASP A 89 3.25 7.01 -5.62
CA ASP A 89 3.01 5.98 -6.63
C ASP A 89 4.03 4.83 -6.51
N ASP A 90 5.31 5.12 -6.24
CA ASP A 90 6.31 4.07 -6.02
C ASP A 90 5.98 3.23 -4.79
N ILE A 91 5.54 3.88 -3.70
CA ILE A 91 5.13 3.18 -2.48
C ILE A 91 3.94 2.26 -2.77
N ASP A 92 2.93 2.75 -3.48
CA ASP A 92 1.72 1.99 -3.75
C ASP A 92 2.02 0.82 -4.72
N ASP A 93 2.84 1.04 -5.75
CA ASP A 93 3.30 0.01 -6.69
C ASP A 93 4.13 -1.09 -5.99
N ILE A 94 5.14 -0.71 -5.20
CA ILE A 94 5.99 -1.65 -4.44
C ILE A 94 5.13 -2.47 -3.47
N SER A 95 4.17 -1.81 -2.81
CA SER A 95 3.26 -2.47 -1.87
C SER A 95 2.34 -3.46 -2.59
N ALA A 96 1.80 -3.09 -3.75
CA ALA A 96 0.99 -4.00 -4.58
C ALA A 96 1.80 -5.21 -5.06
N TRP A 97 3.06 -5.00 -5.45
CA TRP A 97 3.95 -6.10 -5.84
C TRP A 97 4.13 -7.11 -4.71
N TYR A 98 4.56 -6.68 -3.52
CA TYR A 98 4.81 -7.61 -2.41
C TYR A 98 3.53 -8.25 -1.87
N ALA A 99 2.41 -7.51 -1.84
CA ALA A 99 1.12 -8.06 -1.43
C ALA A 99 0.61 -9.17 -2.37
N SER A 100 0.94 -9.10 -3.66
CA SER A 100 0.59 -10.13 -4.63
C SER A 100 1.44 -11.41 -4.54
N GLN A 101 2.51 -11.42 -3.73
CA GLN A 101 3.37 -12.59 -3.57
C GLN A 101 2.78 -13.59 -2.57
N GLN A 102 3.31 -14.82 -2.59
CA GLN A 102 2.97 -15.81 -1.57
C GLN A 102 3.58 -15.43 -0.22
N GLY A 103 2.74 -15.40 0.82
CA GLY A 103 3.15 -15.07 2.19
C GLY A 103 3.23 -16.27 3.12
N LEU A 104 3.49 -15.99 4.41
CA LEU A 104 3.47 -17.00 5.47
C LEU A 104 2.06 -17.56 5.61
N THR A 105 1.74 -18.59 4.85
CA THR A 105 0.54 -19.41 5.04
C THR A 105 0.57 -20.18 6.35
N GLU A 106 1.75 -20.24 6.99
CA GLU A 106 2.00 -20.88 8.26
C GLU A 106 3.08 -20.12 9.05
N ILE A 107 2.95 -20.05 10.37
CA ILE A 107 4.03 -19.58 11.25
C ILE A 107 5.07 -20.69 11.31
N LYS A 108 6.19 -20.54 10.60
CA LYS A 108 7.35 -21.40 10.82
C LYS A 108 7.92 -21.12 12.21
N ASP A 109 8.20 -22.19 12.94
CA ASP A 109 8.84 -22.22 14.27
C ASP A 109 7.90 -22.04 15.49
N LYS A 110 6.87 -22.90 15.58
CA LYS A 110 6.41 -23.41 16.89
C LYS A 110 7.02 -24.79 17.14
#